data_AF-A0A924I531-F1
#
_entry.id   AF-A0A924I531-F1
#
_cell.length_a   1.000
_cell.length_b   1.000
_cell.length_c   1.000
_cell.angle_alpha   90.00
_cell.angle_beta   90.00
_cell.angle_gamma   90.00
#
_symmetry.space_group_name_H-M   'P 1'
#
loop_
_entity.id
_entity.type
_entity.pdbx_description
1 polymer ?
#
loop_
_entity_poly.entity_id
_entity_poly.type
_entity_poly.pdbx_seq_one_letter_code
_entity_poly.pdbx_strand_id
1 'polypeptide(L)'
;MARADDPGQDVAQRLRRSRGDVALVVALADLAGLWPLERVTAALSQFADRAIDIAIAAALDERGAGNAGLAALALGKLGSHELNYSSDVDLILVHDPDVIPRRSHEEPGEAAVRIARRCVALLADLTPDGYVERVDLRLRPASEITPISLSVAAAEHYYQSEALTWERVA
;
A
#
# COMPACT_ATOMS: atom_id res chain seq x y z
N MET A 1 -24.36 -6.13 -4.44
CA MET A 1 -25.25 -4.96 -4.28
C MET A 1 -24.45 -3.93 -3.49
N ALA A 2 -23.68 -3.10 -4.18
CA ALA A 2 -22.77 -2.13 -3.56
C ALA A 2 -23.61 -1.02 -2.91
N ARG A 3 -23.49 -0.85 -1.58
CA ARG A 3 -24.06 0.32 -0.90
C ARG A 3 -23.31 1.56 -1.42
N ALA A 4 -24.09 2.54 -1.85
CA ALA A 4 -23.63 3.82 -2.37
C ALA A 4 -22.60 4.47 -1.43
N ASP A 5 -21.56 5.07 -2.02
CA ASP A 5 -20.58 5.90 -1.34
C ASP A 5 -21.29 6.99 -0.53
N ASP A 6 -21.25 6.86 0.79
CA ASP A 6 -21.75 7.83 1.75
C ASP A 6 -20.73 8.98 1.83
N PRO A 7 -21.08 10.22 1.42
CA PRO A 7 -20.14 11.35 1.36
C PRO A 7 -19.58 11.78 2.72
N GLY A 8 -20.10 11.25 3.84
CA GLY A 8 -19.64 11.53 5.20
C GLY A 8 -18.65 10.52 5.79
N GLN A 9 -18.28 9.44 5.07
CA GLN A 9 -17.40 8.40 5.60
C GLN A 9 -15.94 8.63 5.22
N ASP A 10 -15.07 8.64 6.24
CA ASP A 10 -13.61 8.65 6.10
C ASP A 10 -13.14 7.50 5.18
N VAL A 11 -12.19 7.79 4.28
CA VAL A 11 -11.65 6.84 3.29
C VAL A 11 -11.21 5.55 3.97
N ALA A 12 -10.59 5.68 5.14
CA ALA A 12 -10.11 4.57 5.94
C ALA A 12 -11.24 3.61 6.36
N GLN A 13 -12.41 4.14 6.75
CA GLN A 13 -13.56 3.33 7.13
C GLN A 13 -14.16 2.58 5.93
N ARG A 14 -14.28 3.26 4.78
CA ARG A 14 -14.79 2.65 3.55
C ARG A 14 -13.91 1.49 3.08
N LEU A 15 -12.59 1.64 3.13
CA LEU A 15 -11.65 0.58 2.77
C LEU A 15 -11.78 -0.63 3.71
N ARG A 16 -11.90 -0.43 5.02
CA ARG A 16 -12.05 -1.51 6.00
C ARG A 16 -13.34 -2.31 5.80
N ARG A 17 -14.47 -1.63 5.57
CA ARG A 17 -15.74 -2.30 5.24
C ARG A 17 -15.62 -3.09 3.93
N SER A 18 -15.02 -2.48 2.91
CA SER A 18 -14.78 -3.15 1.63
C SER A 18 -13.88 -4.37 1.77
N ARG A 19 -12.85 -4.33 2.64
CA ARG A 19 -12.01 -5.49 2.96
C ARG A 19 -12.83 -6.64 3.53
N GLY A 20 -13.73 -6.34 4.47
CA GLY A 20 -14.64 -7.33 5.06
C GLY A 20 -15.57 -7.95 4.02
N ASP A 21 -16.20 -7.12 3.19
CA ASP A 21 -17.11 -7.57 2.14
C ASP A 21 -16.40 -8.46 1.10
N VAL A 22 -15.22 -8.05 0.64
CA VAL A 22 -14.41 -8.84 -0.30
C VAL A 22 -13.97 -10.15 0.35
N ALA A 23 -13.47 -10.12 1.58
CA ALA A 23 -13.05 -11.33 2.29
C ALA A 23 -14.20 -12.34 2.42
N LEU A 24 -15.39 -11.86 2.78
CA LEU A 24 -16.57 -12.70 2.93
C LEU A 24 -16.97 -13.35 1.60
N VAL A 25 -17.06 -12.57 0.52
CA VAL A 25 -17.45 -13.09 -0.80
C VAL A 25 -16.44 -14.09 -1.32
N VAL A 26 -15.14 -13.77 -1.21
CA VAL A 26 -14.05 -14.64 -1.65
C VAL A 26 -14.05 -15.94 -0.85
N ALA A 27 -14.16 -15.86 0.48
CA ALA A 27 -14.18 -17.04 1.35
C ALA A 27 -15.41 -17.93 1.11
N LEU A 28 -16.58 -17.36 0.85
CA LEU A 28 -17.77 -18.13 0.51
C LEU A 28 -17.60 -18.87 -0.83
N ALA A 29 -17.02 -18.21 -1.84
CA ALA A 29 -16.78 -18.83 -3.13
C ALA A 29 -15.72 -19.94 -3.07
N ASP A 30 -14.67 -19.74 -2.27
CA ASP A 30 -13.61 -20.71 -1.99
C ASP A 30 -14.17 -21.95 -1.26
N LEU A 31 -14.85 -21.75 -0.12
CA LEU A 31 -15.45 -22.84 0.68
C LEU A 31 -16.54 -23.62 -0.06
N ALA A 32 -17.30 -22.95 -0.94
CA ALA A 32 -18.29 -23.61 -1.78
C ALA A 32 -17.67 -24.36 -2.98
N GLY A 33 -16.35 -24.29 -3.18
CA GLY A 33 -15.66 -24.89 -4.33
C GLY A 33 -16.03 -24.25 -5.67
N LEU A 34 -16.54 -23.02 -5.66
CA LEU A 34 -16.97 -22.31 -6.86
C LEU A 34 -15.81 -21.64 -7.60
N TRP A 35 -14.78 -21.23 -6.86
CA TRP A 35 -13.60 -20.55 -7.40
C TRP A 35 -12.35 -21.43 -7.25
N PRO A 36 -11.49 -21.51 -8.29
CA PRO A 36 -10.17 -22.10 -8.13
C PRO A 36 -9.25 -21.18 -7.31
N LEU A 37 -8.17 -21.75 -6.75
CA LEU A 37 -7.24 -21.04 -5.86
C LEU A 37 -6.68 -19.77 -6.51
N GLU A 38 -6.31 -19.83 -7.79
CA GLU A 38 -5.73 -18.71 -8.53
C GLU A 38 -6.69 -17.52 -8.60
N ARG A 39 -8.00 -17.79 -8.65
CA ARG A 39 -9.03 -16.74 -8.64
C ARG A 39 -9.20 -16.14 -7.25
N VAL A 40 -9.11 -16.96 -6.21
CA VAL A 40 -9.15 -16.51 -4.81
C VAL A 40 -7.99 -15.56 -4.54
N THR A 41 -6.76 -15.98 -4.85
CA THR A 41 -5.57 -15.19 -4.56
C THR A 41 -5.47 -13.94 -5.43
N ALA A 42 -5.88 -14.01 -6.71
CA ALA A 42 -5.97 -12.84 -7.57
C ALA A 42 -6.98 -11.80 -7.06
N ALA A 43 -8.15 -12.24 -6.56
CA ALA A 43 -9.17 -11.33 -6.04
C ALA A 43 -8.70 -10.59 -4.78
N LEU A 44 -8.01 -11.30 -3.87
CA LEU A 44 -7.42 -10.69 -2.67
C LEU A 44 -6.30 -9.71 -3.06
N SER A 45 -5.45 -10.08 -4.01
CA SER A 45 -4.35 -9.23 -4.50
C SER A 45 -4.86 -7.96 -5.18
N GLN A 46 -5.89 -8.08 -6.03
CA GLN A 46 -6.51 -6.93 -6.70
C GLN A 46 -7.18 -5.96 -5.71
N PHE A 47 -7.76 -6.50 -4.62
CA PHE A 47 -8.28 -5.64 -3.57
C PHE A 47 -7.16 -4.87 -2.87
N ALA A 48 -6.10 -5.56 -2.45
CA ALA A 48 -4.99 -4.94 -1.73
C ALA A 48 -4.30 -3.86 -2.59
N ASP A 49 -4.03 -4.15 -3.85
CA ASP A 49 -3.46 -3.21 -4.82
C ASP A 49 -4.29 -1.92 -4.94
N ARG A 50 -5.60 -2.06 -5.18
CA ARG A 50 -6.51 -0.91 -5.25
C ARG A 50 -6.64 -0.17 -3.92
N ALA A 51 -6.60 -0.86 -2.79
CA ALA A 51 -6.65 -0.23 -1.48
C ALA A 51 -5.40 0.63 -1.23
N ILE A 52 -4.23 0.16 -1.66
CA ILE A 52 -2.97 0.91 -1.59
C ILE A 52 -3.04 2.17 -2.46
N ASP A 53 -3.52 2.07 -3.70
CA ASP A 53 -3.73 3.23 -4.58
C ASP A 53 -4.64 4.29 -3.93
N ILE A 54 -5.77 3.86 -3.37
CA ILE A 54 -6.72 4.75 -2.71
C ILE A 54 -6.09 5.39 -1.46
N ALA A 55 -5.30 4.64 -0.68
CA ALA A 55 -4.63 5.15 0.50
C ALA A 55 -3.54 6.17 0.15
N ILE A 56 -2.77 5.94 -0.91
CA ILE A 56 -1.78 6.90 -1.44
C ILE A 56 -2.48 8.18 -1.88
N ALA A 57 -3.52 8.05 -2.72
CA ALA A 57 -4.29 9.19 -3.21
C ALA A 57 -4.87 10.02 -2.07
N ALA A 58 -5.49 9.37 -1.07
CA ALA A 58 -6.06 10.07 0.09
C ALA A 58 -4.98 10.77 0.93
N ALA A 59 -3.83 10.13 1.15
CA ALA A 59 -2.72 10.75 1.90
C ALA A 59 -2.11 11.96 1.16
N LEU A 60 -2.08 11.93 -0.17
CA LEU A 60 -1.63 13.06 -1.00
C LEU A 60 -2.67 14.20 -1.02
N ASP A 61 -3.95 13.88 -1.15
CA ASP A 61 -5.04 14.86 -1.18
C ASP A 61 -5.15 15.66 0.14
N GLU A 62 -4.85 15.04 1.29
CA GLU A 62 -4.72 15.73 2.59
C GLU A 62 -3.66 16.85 2.58
N ARG A 63 -2.72 16.84 1.62
CA ARG A 63 -1.71 17.90 1.42
C ARG A 63 -2.11 18.94 0.37
N GLY A 64 -3.31 18.84 -0.20
CA GLY A 64 -3.85 19.81 -1.15
C GLY A 64 -3.20 19.74 -2.54
N ALA A 65 -2.63 18.60 -2.90
CA ALA A 65 -2.10 18.35 -4.24
C ALA A 65 -2.72 17.10 -4.82
N GLY A 66 -2.82 17.05 -6.16
CA GLY A 66 -3.32 15.87 -6.86
C GLY A 66 -2.50 14.61 -6.59
N ASN A 67 -2.94 13.50 -7.19
CA ASN A 67 -2.43 12.14 -6.92
C ASN A 67 -1.04 11.86 -7.54
N ALA A 68 0.00 12.63 -7.20
CA ALA A 68 1.35 12.43 -7.74
C ALA A 68 2.45 12.55 -6.67
N GLY A 69 3.59 11.91 -6.95
CA GLY A 69 4.84 12.06 -6.20
C GLY A 69 5.13 10.99 -5.15
N LEU A 70 4.20 10.08 -4.86
CA LEU A 70 4.45 8.88 -4.06
C LEU A 70 3.95 7.65 -4.81
N ALA A 71 4.75 6.58 -4.83
CA ALA A 71 4.38 5.29 -5.38
C ALA A 71 4.77 4.16 -4.41
N ALA A 72 4.08 3.03 -4.51
CA ALA A 72 4.41 1.80 -3.81
C ALA A 72 4.85 0.73 -4.81
N LEU A 73 5.98 0.09 -4.54
CA LEU A 73 6.41 -1.12 -5.21
C LEU A 73 5.97 -2.29 -4.35
N ALA A 74 5.05 -3.11 -4.86
CA ALA A 74 4.63 -4.33 -4.20
C ALA A 74 5.61 -5.47 -4.48
N LEU A 75 6.06 -6.14 -3.42
CA LEU A 75 6.94 -7.30 -3.49
C LEU A 75 6.22 -8.57 -3.03
N GLY A 76 6.93 -9.69 -3.08
CA GLY A 76 6.46 -10.96 -2.56
C GLY A 76 5.12 -11.37 -3.19
N LYS A 77 4.21 -11.85 -2.34
CA LYS A 77 2.90 -12.38 -2.80
C LYS A 77 2.01 -11.34 -3.44
N LEU A 78 2.07 -10.08 -3.01
CA LEU A 78 1.29 -9.04 -3.67
C LEU A 78 1.89 -8.74 -5.05
N GLY A 79 3.22 -8.63 -5.13
CA GLY A 79 3.94 -8.42 -6.39
C GLY A 79 3.72 -9.52 -7.43
N SER A 80 3.47 -10.76 -7.00
CA SER A 80 3.12 -11.88 -7.88
C SER A 80 1.62 -12.21 -7.96
N HIS A 81 0.75 -11.34 -7.42
CA HIS A 81 -0.72 -11.46 -7.45
C HIS A 81 -1.29 -12.74 -6.81
N GLU A 82 -0.67 -13.20 -5.73
CA GLU A 82 -0.99 -14.45 -5.05
C GLU A 82 -1.14 -14.29 -3.52
N LEU A 83 -1.68 -13.14 -3.07
CA LEU A 83 -2.05 -12.94 -1.67
C LEU A 83 -3.03 -14.01 -1.17
N ASN A 84 -2.86 -14.39 0.10
CA ASN A 84 -3.85 -15.16 0.85
C ASN A 84 -4.56 -14.29 1.90
N TYR A 85 -5.58 -14.84 2.56
CA TYR A 85 -6.46 -14.09 3.47
C TYR A 85 -5.76 -13.31 4.60
N SER A 86 -4.59 -13.79 5.04
CA SER A 86 -3.82 -13.21 6.16
C SER A 86 -2.39 -12.84 5.76
N SER A 87 -2.14 -12.58 4.48
CA SER A 87 -0.83 -12.13 4.03
C SER A 87 -0.58 -10.68 4.44
N ASP A 88 0.68 -10.35 4.68
CA ASP A 88 1.12 -8.96 4.76
C ASP A 88 1.34 -8.44 3.34
N VAL A 89 1.25 -7.13 3.16
CA VAL A 89 1.66 -6.46 1.93
C VAL A 89 3.07 -5.92 2.10
N ASP A 90 4.02 -6.52 1.40
CA ASP A 90 5.42 -6.10 1.37
C ASP A 90 5.58 -4.94 0.40
N LEU A 91 5.86 -3.74 0.92
CA LEU A 91 5.93 -2.51 0.12
C LEU A 91 7.28 -1.81 0.24
N ILE A 92 7.76 -1.28 -0.88
CA ILE A 92 8.79 -0.23 -0.90
C ILE A 92 8.13 1.06 -1.39
N LEU A 93 8.14 2.09 -0.54
CA LEU A 93 7.58 3.38 -0.90
C LEU A 93 8.67 4.26 -1.50
N VAL A 94 8.42 4.76 -2.70
CA VAL A 94 9.32 5.67 -3.42
C VAL A 94 8.63 6.99 -3.72
N HIS A 95 9.38 8.08 -3.70
CA HIS A 95 8.86 9.40 -4.01
C HIS A 95 9.69 10.13 -5.06
N ASP A 96 9.02 11.00 -5.78
CA ASP A 96 9.66 11.97 -6.67
C ASP A 96 9.75 13.32 -5.94
N PRO A 97 10.96 13.82 -5.61
CA PRO A 97 11.14 15.06 -4.86
C PRO A 97 10.64 16.30 -5.61
N ASP A 98 10.49 16.24 -6.95
CA ASP A 98 10.11 17.38 -7.77
C ASP A 98 8.58 17.62 -7.75
N VAL A 99 7.80 16.57 -7.51
CA VAL A 99 6.32 16.63 -7.56
C VAL A 99 5.63 16.22 -6.26
N ILE A 100 6.36 15.70 -5.27
CA ILE A 100 5.78 15.38 -3.95
C ILE A 100 5.23 16.66 -3.28
N PRO A 101 3.98 16.63 -2.79
CA PRO A 101 3.39 17.81 -2.19
C PRO A 101 3.98 18.12 -0.83
N ARG A 102 4.38 19.38 -0.65
CA ARG A 102 5.07 19.84 0.54
C ARG A 102 4.71 21.28 0.86
N ARG A 103 4.82 21.63 2.14
CA ARG A 103 4.77 23.04 2.56
C ARG A 103 6.06 23.75 2.12
N SER A 104 6.01 25.07 1.99
CA SER A 104 7.16 25.87 1.53
C SER A 104 8.45 25.68 2.34
N HIS A 105 8.33 25.40 3.63
CA HIS A 105 9.44 25.21 4.58
C HIS A 105 9.80 23.74 4.83
N GLU A 106 9.16 22.80 4.12
CA GLU A 106 9.31 21.37 4.33
C GLU A 106 10.18 20.78 3.21
N GLU A 107 11.22 20.03 3.59
CA GLU A 107 12.05 19.31 2.62
C GLU A 107 11.25 18.17 1.96
N PRO A 108 11.48 17.87 0.66
CA PRO A 108 10.71 16.85 -0.07
C PRO A 108 10.70 15.48 0.61
N GLY A 109 11.86 15.03 1.12
CA GLY A 109 11.97 13.74 1.80
C GLY A 109 11.16 13.69 3.11
N GLU A 110 11.08 14.80 3.85
CA GLU A 110 10.27 14.84 5.07
C GLU A 110 8.76 14.83 4.75
N ALA A 111 8.34 15.53 3.70
CA ALA A 111 6.97 15.47 3.20
C ALA A 111 6.61 14.04 2.81
N ALA A 112 7.46 13.40 2.00
CA ALA A 112 7.27 12.03 1.56
C ALA A 112 7.14 11.06 2.73
N VAL A 113 8.00 11.15 3.74
CA VAL A 113 7.91 10.32 4.95
C VAL A 113 6.59 10.54 5.69
N ARG A 114 6.12 11.78 5.82
CA ARG A 114 4.84 12.06 6.49
C ARG A 114 3.65 11.51 5.70
N ILE A 115 3.64 11.67 4.38
CA ILE A 115 2.59 11.15 3.50
C ILE A 115 2.61 9.62 3.51
N ALA A 116 3.79 9.01 3.40
CA ALA A 116 3.97 7.56 3.50
C ALA A 116 3.46 7.00 4.83
N ARG A 117 3.76 7.66 5.96
CA ARG A 117 3.22 7.25 7.29
C ARG A 117 1.71 7.33 7.32
N ARG A 118 1.13 8.37 6.71
CA ARG A 118 -0.32 8.53 6.63
C ARG A 118 -0.97 7.43 5.78
N CYS A 119 -0.39 7.11 4.62
CA CYS A 119 -0.82 5.98 3.80
C CYS A 119 -0.80 4.65 4.59
N VAL A 120 0.31 4.36 5.28
CA VAL A 120 0.42 3.15 6.12
C VAL A 120 -0.63 3.15 7.23
N ALA A 121 -0.90 4.27 7.89
CA ALA A 121 -1.93 4.37 8.92
C ALA A 121 -3.34 4.11 8.36
N LEU A 122 -3.66 4.65 7.18
CA LEU A 122 -4.95 4.39 6.52
C LEU A 122 -5.19 2.90 6.28
N LEU A 123 -4.13 2.15 5.95
CA LEU A 123 -4.17 0.71 5.68
C LEU A 123 -4.13 -0.15 6.95
N ALA A 124 -3.20 0.13 7.86
CA ALA A 124 -2.78 -0.80 8.91
C ALA A 124 -3.36 -0.52 10.30
N ASP A 125 -3.84 0.71 10.57
CA ASP A 125 -4.34 1.03 11.91
C ASP A 125 -5.55 0.17 12.27
N LEU A 126 -5.53 -0.39 13.48
CA LEU A 126 -6.64 -1.18 14.00
C LEU A 126 -7.72 -0.27 14.55
N THR A 127 -8.93 -0.41 14.02
CA THR A 127 -10.14 0.32 14.45
C THR A 127 -11.25 -0.69 14.81
N PRO A 128 -12.42 -0.25 15.32
CA PRO A 128 -13.57 -1.14 15.50
C PRO A 128 -14.03 -1.83 14.21
N ASP A 129 -13.80 -1.21 13.05
CA ASP A 129 -14.06 -1.79 11.72
C ASP A 129 -12.90 -2.69 11.23
N GLY A 130 -11.87 -2.91 12.05
CA GLY A 130 -10.67 -3.69 11.70
C GLY A 130 -9.54 -2.86 11.08
N TYR A 131 -8.75 -3.49 10.22
CA TYR A 131 -7.70 -2.90 9.38
C TYR A 131 -7.93 -3.30 7.92
N VAL A 132 -7.28 -2.62 6.98
CA VAL A 132 -7.37 -2.92 5.54
C VAL A 132 -6.37 -4.00 5.17
N GLU A 133 -5.08 -3.73 5.35
CA GLU A 133 -3.98 -4.70 5.18
C GLU A 133 -2.89 -4.45 6.22
N ARG A 134 -2.18 -5.50 6.62
CA ARG A 134 -0.95 -5.36 7.41
C ARG A 134 0.19 -5.04 6.46
N VAL A 135 0.92 -3.96 6.73
CA VAL A 135 1.98 -3.47 5.84
C VAL A 135 3.34 -3.84 6.40
N ASP A 136 4.16 -4.52 5.59
CA ASP A 136 5.57 -4.78 5.88
C ASP A 136 6.45 -3.90 4.99
N LEU A 137 7.38 -3.17 5.61
CA LEU A 137 8.31 -2.25 4.94
C LEU A 137 9.77 -2.68 5.10
N ARG A 138 10.03 -3.90 5.58
CA ARG A 138 11.38 -4.37 5.92
C ARG A 138 12.23 -4.70 4.71
N LEU A 139 11.61 -4.97 3.55
CA LEU A 139 12.32 -5.25 2.29
C LEU A 139 12.90 -4.00 1.61
N ARG A 140 12.64 -2.80 2.15
CA ARG A 140 13.25 -1.59 1.59
C ARG A 140 14.78 -1.56 1.81
N PRO A 141 15.54 -0.94 0.89
CA PRO A 141 16.98 -0.75 1.02
C PRO A 141 17.42 -0.31 2.41
N ALA A 142 18.37 -1.03 3.02
CA ALA A 142 18.95 -0.71 4.32
C ALA A 142 17.90 -0.26 5.37
N SER A 143 16.81 -1.05 5.49
CA SER A 143 15.59 -0.74 6.24
C SER A 143 15.77 -0.34 7.72
N GLU A 144 16.92 -0.62 8.33
CA GLU A 144 17.25 -0.20 9.69
C GLU A 144 17.62 1.29 9.81
N ILE A 145 18.14 1.87 8.73
CA ILE A 145 18.72 3.23 8.73
C ILE A 145 18.09 4.16 7.69
N THR A 146 17.31 3.62 6.76
CA THR A 146 16.62 4.42 5.74
C THR A 146 15.22 4.85 6.18
N PRO A 147 14.78 6.05 5.74
CA PRO A 147 13.40 6.46 5.90
C PRO A 147 12.45 5.46 5.24
N ILE A 148 11.18 5.48 5.69
CA ILE A 148 10.16 4.57 5.13
C ILE A 148 9.81 4.87 3.67
N SER A 149 10.21 6.04 3.16
CA SER A 149 10.10 6.42 1.75
C SER A 149 11.44 6.91 1.25
N LEU A 150 11.89 6.36 0.13
CA LEU A 150 13.14 6.72 -0.55
C LEU A 150 12.85 7.60 -1.77
N SER A 151 13.76 8.50 -2.13
CA SER A 151 13.64 9.13 -3.45
C SER A 151 13.89 8.09 -4.53
N VAL A 152 13.28 8.24 -5.70
CA VAL A 152 13.51 7.34 -6.85
C VAL A 152 15.00 7.22 -7.15
N ALA A 153 15.72 8.34 -7.19
CA ALA A 153 17.17 8.35 -7.42
C ALA A 153 17.98 7.60 -6.34
N ALA A 154 17.58 7.69 -5.06
CA ALA A 154 18.25 6.95 -3.99
C ALA A 154 18.01 5.44 -4.12
N ALA A 155 16.79 5.03 -4.47
CA ALA A 155 16.47 3.63 -4.73
C ALA A 155 17.27 3.09 -5.93
N GLU A 156 17.31 3.81 -7.05
CA GLU A 156 18.10 3.45 -8.23
C GLU A 156 19.59 3.28 -7.91
N HIS A 157 20.18 4.25 -7.20
CA HIS A 157 21.59 4.20 -6.82
C HIS A 157 21.91 2.95 -5.99
N TYR A 158 21.06 2.65 -5.01
CA TYR A 158 21.19 1.47 -4.16
C TYR A 158 21.15 0.17 -4.97
N TYR A 159 20.14 0.00 -5.82
CA TYR A 159 19.98 -1.22 -6.63
C TYR A 159 21.07 -1.40 -7.69
N GLN A 160 21.71 -0.31 -8.13
CA GLN A 160 22.86 -0.39 -9.03
C GLN A 160 24.15 -0.76 -8.29
N SER A 161 24.41 -0.15 -7.14
CA SER A 161 25.75 -0.11 -6.54
C SER A 161 25.92 -1.02 -5.31
N GLU A 162 24.86 -1.21 -4.53
CA GLU A 162 24.95 -1.74 -3.17
C GLU A 162 24.08 -2.98 -2.94
N ALA A 163 23.03 -3.17 -3.74
CA ALA A 163 22.06 -4.24 -3.50
C ALA A 163 22.68 -5.63 -3.48
N LEU A 164 22.37 -6.34 -2.40
CA LEU A 164 22.77 -7.72 -2.16
C LEU A 164 22.09 -8.64 -3.17
N THR A 165 22.70 -9.79 -3.46
CA THR A 165 22.17 -10.74 -4.45
C THR A 165 20.73 -11.15 -4.17
N TRP A 166 20.35 -11.31 -2.90
CA TRP A 166 18.98 -11.68 -2.53
C TRP A 166 17.97 -10.53 -2.74
N GLU A 167 18.39 -9.28 -2.54
CA GLU A 167 17.54 -8.09 -2.77
C GLU A 167 17.25 -7.85 -4.26
N ARG A 168 18.11 -8.39 -5.13
CA ARG A 168 17.91 -8.38 -6.59
C ARG A 168 16.96 -9.48 -7.07
N VAL A 169 16.74 -10.50 -6.24
CA VAL A 169 15.88 -11.66 -6.55
C VAL A 169 14.49 -11.52 -5.92
N ALA A 170 14.39 -10.79 -4.82
CA ALA A 170 13.14 -10.43 -4.15
C ALA A 170 12.26 -9.51 -5.04
#